data_AF-A0A261F263-F1
#
_entry.id   AF-A0A261F263-F1
#
_cell.length_a   1.000
_cell.length_b   1.000
_cell.length_c   1.000
_cell.angle_alpha   90.00
_cell.angle_beta   90.00
_cell.angle_gamma   90.00
#
_symmetry.space_group_name_H-M   'P 1'
#
loop_
_entity.id
_entity.type
_entity.pdbx_description
1 polymer ?
#
loop_
_entity_poly.entity_id
_entity_poly.type
_entity_poly.pdbx_seq_one_letter_code
_entity_poly.pdbx_strand_id
1 'polypeptide(L)'
;MTLAEDFEQFCKEIQLDNLNDMKNQAAKIAKKLNKHYYGIDGDDDSHMYIVGSVGRGTAIKGSSDLDLIFDLPNDVYKQFDAYKENGQSALLQDVKKVMQESYPRTTIRGDGQVVVIEFDKYRVELVPGFKQNDGSFKYPDTHDSGSWKYTNPIIEQKECSLCNDKSYGVYYDFCHIMRSWKNTIGFKWGGLLIDTLVYNFFKKNDWFAGKDSNDYLEILKNLFEYLKNQDKSHAHWYALGSNQKIYGSRNEKFVVKAEKAYKELQDITEADKKINDVLRSLLGKRFPKIKDRSAEFSTTEQFIEDFVPVDIRYDLEIDCLVTQDGWRPFKLRKFLQNNTLLRHKKKLTFFIKDTSNPSQDYDIWWKVRNVGEVAIERSMTRGQLIRSNEKKQVEHTNFRGPHYVECYLLEDGICVARDRIEVPIGNE
;
A
#
# COMPACT_ATOMS: atom_id res chain seq x y z
N MET A 1 -3.16 23.69 15.81
CA MET A 1 -4.13 22.61 15.65
C MET A 1 -4.00 21.72 16.86
N THR A 2 -5.10 21.22 17.39
CA THR A 2 -5.09 20.14 18.38
C THR A 2 -4.68 18.83 17.69
N LEU A 3 -4.32 17.80 18.47
CA LEU A 3 -4.00 16.50 17.89
C LEU A 3 -5.19 15.88 17.14
N ALA A 4 -6.41 16.08 17.68
CA ALA A 4 -7.65 15.65 17.04
C ALA A 4 -7.84 16.32 15.65
N GLU A 5 -7.65 17.64 15.57
CA GLU A 5 -7.69 18.38 14.29
C GLU A 5 -6.61 17.89 13.32
N ASP A 6 -5.43 17.54 13.83
CA ASP A 6 -4.35 17.00 13.00
C ASP A 6 -4.69 15.61 12.44
N PHE A 7 -5.34 14.74 13.22
CA PHE A 7 -5.86 13.45 12.75
C PHE A 7 -6.96 13.62 11.72
N GLU A 8 -7.91 14.54 11.93
CA GLU A 8 -8.97 14.82 10.96
C GLU A 8 -8.40 15.33 9.65
N GLN A 9 -7.44 16.26 9.70
CA GLN A 9 -6.75 16.75 8.51
C GLN A 9 -6.01 15.61 7.82
N PHE A 10 -5.30 14.77 8.58
CA PHE A 10 -4.60 13.62 8.02
C PHE A 10 -5.55 12.65 7.31
N CYS A 11 -6.68 12.30 7.93
CA CYS A 11 -7.66 11.40 7.33
C CYS A 11 -8.24 11.99 6.04
N LYS A 12 -8.55 13.29 6.00
CA LYS A 12 -8.96 13.99 4.77
C LYS A 12 -7.87 13.95 3.69
N GLU A 13 -6.60 14.14 4.05
CA GLU A 13 -5.48 14.15 3.10
C GLU A 13 -5.16 12.78 2.49
N ILE A 14 -5.51 11.68 3.15
CA ILE A 14 -5.27 10.32 2.64
C ILE A 14 -6.48 9.72 1.93
N GLN A 15 -7.64 10.39 1.91
CA GLN A 15 -8.82 9.89 1.19
C GLN A 15 -8.59 9.77 -0.32
N LEU A 16 -9.22 8.76 -0.93
CA LEU A 16 -9.20 8.56 -2.38
C LEU A 16 -9.76 9.79 -3.11
N ASP A 17 -8.98 10.39 -3.99
CA ASP A 17 -9.30 11.66 -4.65
C ASP A 17 -9.76 11.53 -6.10
N ASN A 18 -9.78 10.31 -6.65
CA ASN A 18 -10.16 10.02 -8.04
C ASN A 18 -11.36 9.04 -8.15
N LEU A 19 -12.16 8.89 -7.08
CA LEU A 19 -13.31 7.97 -7.06
C LEU A 19 -14.32 8.25 -8.19
N ASN A 20 -14.60 9.52 -8.49
CA ASN A 20 -15.52 9.89 -9.57
C ASN A 20 -14.97 9.49 -10.95
N ASP A 21 -13.66 9.67 -11.18
CA ASP A 21 -13.00 9.23 -12.41
C ASP A 21 -13.11 7.71 -12.56
N MET A 22 -12.87 6.96 -11.48
CA MET A 22 -13.01 5.50 -11.45
C MET A 22 -14.44 5.03 -11.72
N LYS A 23 -15.45 5.66 -11.10
CA LYS A 23 -16.87 5.35 -11.33
C LYS A 23 -17.28 5.62 -12.78
N ASN A 24 -16.87 6.76 -13.33
CA ASN A 24 -17.13 7.11 -14.73
C ASN A 24 -16.48 6.10 -15.69
N GLN A 25 -15.29 5.60 -15.36
CA GLN A 25 -14.60 4.61 -16.16
C GLN A 25 -15.27 3.23 -16.06
N ALA A 26 -15.68 2.81 -14.86
CA ALA A 26 -16.48 1.60 -14.67
C ALA A 26 -17.77 1.65 -15.49
N ALA A 27 -18.46 2.80 -15.50
CA ALA A 27 -19.69 3.00 -16.26
C ALA A 27 -19.49 2.87 -17.78
N LYS A 28 -18.40 3.43 -18.32
CA LYS A 28 -18.03 3.26 -19.73
C LYS A 28 -17.76 1.80 -20.11
N ILE A 29 -17.08 1.07 -19.22
CA ILE A 29 -16.80 -0.36 -19.42
C ILE A 29 -18.11 -1.16 -19.36
N ALA A 30 -18.96 -0.90 -18.36
CA ALA A 30 -20.28 -1.52 -18.24
C ALA A 30 -21.12 -1.32 -19.50
N LYS A 31 -21.22 -0.08 -20.00
CA LYS A 31 -21.91 0.25 -21.25
C LYS A 31 -21.44 -0.56 -22.45
N LYS A 32 -20.12 -0.73 -22.60
CA LYS A 32 -19.55 -1.52 -23.69
C LYS A 32 -19.89 -3.00 -23.55
N LEU A 33 -19.74 -3.56 -22.35
CA LEU A 33 -19.98 -4.98 -22.09
C LEU A 33 -21.48 -5.33 -22.14
N ASN A 34 -22.36 -4.50 -21.59
CA ASN A 34 -23.81 -4.66 -21.67
C ASN A 34 -24.31 -4.67 -23.11
N LYS A 35 -23.82 -3.73 -23.93
CA LYS A 35 -24.15 -3.71 -25.36
C LYS A 35 -23.71 -5.01 -26.06
N HIS A 36 -22.53 -5.52 -25.73
CA HIS A 36 -21.97 -6.71 -26.40
C HIS A 36 -22.63 -8.02 -25.94
N TYR A 37 -22.69 -8.26 -24.63
CA TYR A 37 -23.12 -9.55 -24.08
C TYR A 37 -24.62 -9.64 -23.80
N TYR A 38 -25.29 -8.52 -23.56
CA TYR A 38 -26.73 -8.47 -23.27
C TYR A 38 -27.55 -7.80 -24.39
N GLY A 39 -26.91 -7.15 -25.38
CA GLY A 39 -27.61 -6.41 -26.43
C GLY A 39 -28.29 -5.13 -25.93
N ILE A 40 -27.96 -4.66 -24.73
CA ILE A 40 -28.57 -3.48 -24.11
C ILE A 40 -27.69 -2.27 -24.41
N ASP A 41 -28.13 -1.41 -25.33
CA ASP A 41 -27.40 -0.17 -25.63
C ASP A 41 -27.71 0.91 -24.60
N GLY A 42 -26.69 1.68 -24.20
CA GLY A 42 -26.84 2.80 -23.27
C GLY A 42 -26.73 2.47 -21.78
N ASP A 43 -26.88 1.21 -21.37
CA ASP A 43 -26.85 0.80 -19.95
C ASP A 43 -25.42 0.76 -19.39
N ASP A 44 -25.10 1.73 -18.55
CA ASP A 44 -23.77 1.99 -17.99
C ASP A 44 -23.62 1.57 -16.51
N ASP A 45 -24.55 0.80 -15.95
CA ASP A 45 -24.51 0.41 -14.53
C ASP A 45 -24.78 -1.08 -14.32
N SER A 46 -25.76 -1.65 -15.03
CA SER A 46 -26.16 -3.05 -14.81
C SER A 46 -24.99 -4.01 -15.01
N HIS A 47 -25.00 -5.09 -14.22
CA HIS A 47 -24.01 -6.19 -14.27
C HIS A 47 -22.57 -5.80 -13.92
N MET A 48 -22.27 -4.53 -13.66
CA MET A 48 -20.94 -4.08 -13.25
C MET A 48 -20.89 -3.86 -11.73
N TYR A 49 -19.84 -4.39 -11.10
CA TYR A 49 -19.62 -4.27 -9.65
C TYR A 49 -18.22 -3.72 -9.40
N ILE A 50 -18.14 -2.57 -8.74
CA ILE A 50 -16.87 -2.07 -8.20
C ILE A 50 -16.54 -2.87 -6.94
N VAL A 51 -15.42 -3.58 -6.95
CA VAL A 51 -14.98 -4.44 -5.86
C VAL A 51 -13.62 -3.99 -5.33
N GLY A 52 -12.91 -4.88 -4.64
CA GLY A 52 -11.60 -4.54 -4.10
C GLY A 52 -11.67 -3.46 -3.03
N SER A 53 -10.58 -2.71 -2.87
CA SER A 53 -10.55 -1.66 -1.86
C SER A 53 -11.44 -0.48 -2.16
N VAL A 54 -11.69 -0.19 -3.44
CA VAL A 54 -12.61 0.89 -3.83
C VAL A 54 -14.03 0.50 -3.42
N GLY A 55 -14.47 -0.72 -3.76
CA GLY A 55 -15.78 -1.23 -3.36
C GLY A 55 -15.95 -1.36 -1.84
N ARG A 56 -14.88 -1.73 -1.10
CA ARG A 56 -14.90 -1.79 0.37
C ARG A 56 -14.83 -0.42 1.05
N GLY A 57 -14.64 0.68 0.32
CA GLY A 57 -14.47 2.03 0.87
C GLY A 57 -13.13 2.27 1.56
N THR A 58 -12.17 1.36 1.43
CA THR A 58 -10.88 1.37 2.15
C THR A 58 -9.70 1.81 1.28
N ALA A 59 -9.91 2.12 0.00
CA ALA A 59 -8.87 2.70 -0.87
C ALA A 59 -8.41 4.07 -0.36
N ILE A 60 -7.13 4.39 -0.56
CA ILE A 60 -6.53 5.66 -0.14
C ILE A 60 -5.97 6.41 -1.35
N LYS A 61 -5.63 7.68 -1.16
CA LYS A 61 -4.97 8.50 -2.17
C LYS A 61 -3.74 7.80 -2.74
N GLY A 62 -3.65 7.79 -4.06
CA GLY A 62 -2.58 7.10 -4.78
C GLY A 62 -2.82 5.60 -4.99
N SER A 63 -3.95 5.04 -4.54
CA SER A 63 -4.41 3.73 -5.00
C SER A 63 -4.56 3.74 -6.51
N SER A 64 -3.89 2.80 -7.16
CA SER A 64 -3.75 2.71 -8.62
C SER A 64 -4.47 1.51 -9.23
N ASP A 65 -5.21 0.73 -8.45
CA ASP A 65 -5.99 -0.40 -8.95
C ASP A 65 -7.50 -0.14 -8.75
N LEU A 66 -8.27 -0.29 -9.82
CA LEU A 66 -9.73 -0.35 -9.81
C LEU A 66 -10.19 -1.78 -10.15
N ASP A 67 -10.60 -2.51 -9.13
CA ASP A 67 -11.07 -3.89 -9.27
C ASP A 67 -12.56 -3.89 -9.65
N LEU A 68 -12.89 -4.54 -10.77
CA LEU A 68 -14.25 -4.64 -11.29
C LEU A 68 -14.62 -6.11 -11.48
N ILE A 69 -15.87 -6.46 -11.21
CA ILE A 69 -16.49 -7.70 -11.68
C ILE A 69 -17.59 -7.35 -12.65
N PHE A 70 -17.58 -7.94 -13.84
CA PHE A 70 -18.71 -7.90 -14.76
C PHE A 70 -19.43 -9.24 -14.75
N ASP A 71 -20.70 -9.24 -14.38
CA ASP A 71 -21.57 -10.42 -14.37
C ASP A 71 -22.00 -10.74 -15.80
N LEU A 72 -21.46 -11.84 -16.34
CA LEU A 72 -21.72 -12.29 -17.69
C LEU A 72 -22.97 -13.20 -17.75
N PRO A 73 -23.66 -13.26 -18.92
CA PRO A 73 -24.77 -14.17 -19.09
C PRO A 73 -24.37 -15.64 -18.90
N ASN A 74 -25.28 -16.45 -18.37
CA ASN A 74 -25.04 -17.88 -18.13
C ASN A 74 -24.75 -18.67 -19.42
N ASP A 75 -25.25 -18.23 -20.58
CA ASP A 75 -24.94 -18.91 -21.85
C ASP A 75 -23.48 -18.67 -22.29
N VAL A 76 -22.89 -17.53 -21.92
CA VAL A 76 -21.44 -17.29 -22.07
C VAL A 76 -20.66 -18.26 -21.19
N TYR A 77 -21.08 -18.47 -19.94
CA TYR A 77 -20.47 -19.50 -19.07
C TYR A 77 -20.49 -20.87 -19.75
N LYS A 78 -21.67 -21.34 -20.20
CA LYS A 78 -21.80 -22.66 -20.86
C LYS A 78 -20.90 -22.78 -22.08
N GLN A 79 -20.79 -21.73 -22.88
CA GLN A 79 -19.93 -21.71 -24.07
C GLN A 79 -18.46 -21.97 -23.72
N PHE A 80 -17.93 -21.26 -22.71
CA PHE A 80 -16.52 -21.38 -22.35
C PHE A 80 -16.22 -22.58 -21.44
N ASP A 81 -17.20 -23.03 -20.64
CA ASP A 81 -17.10 -24.25 -19.82
C ASP A 81 -17.09 -25.53 -20.68
N ALA A 82 -17.64 -25.47 -21.90
CA ALA A 82 -17.62 -26.60 -22.84
C ALA A 82 -16.23 -26.89 -23.44
N TYR A 83 -15.24 -26.01 -23.23
CA TYR A 83 -13.87 -26.26 -23.66
C TYR A 83 -13.26 -27.39 -22.82
N LYS A 84 -12.55 -28.31 -23.47
CA LYS A 84 -11.87 -29.41 -22.76
C LYS A 84 -10.80 -28.87 -21.79
N GLU A 85 -10.06 -27.85 -22.22
CA GLU A 85 -9.02 -27.16 -21.45
C GLU A 85 -8.95 -25.69 -21.88
N ASN A 86 -8.43 -24.81 -21.03
CA ASN A 86 -8.18 -23.39 -21.33
C ASN A 86 -9.42 -22.55 -21.73
N GLY A 87 -10.64 -22.98 -21.38
CA GLY A 87 -11.86 -22.20 -21.59
C GLY A 87 -11.83 -20.83 -20.90
N GLN A 88 -11.21 -20.78 -19.72
CA GLN A 88 -11.00 -19.56 -18.93
C GLN A 88 -10.08 -18.58 -19.68
N SER A 89 -8.99 -19.07 -20.26
CA SER A 89 -8.09 -18.26 -21.08
C SER A 89 -8.80 -17.73 -22.32
N ALA A 90 -9.62 -18.57 -22.96
CA ALA A 90 -10.43 -18.16 -24.10
C ALA A 90 -11.45 -17.06 -23.74
N LEU A 91 -12.09 -17.17 -22.57
CA LEU A 91 -12.99 -16.13 -22.05
C LEU A 91 -12.25 -14.80 -21.82
N LEU A 92 -11.06 -14.82 -21.20
CA LEU A 92 -10.28 -13.60 -21.01
C LEU A 92 -9.89 -12.95 -22.35
N GLN A 93 -9.56 -13.74 -23.37
CA GLN A 93 -9.27 -13.22 -24.71
C GLN A 93 -10.50 -12.64 -25.40
N ASP A 94 -11.67 -13.25 -25.20
CA ASP A 94 -12.94 -12.74 -25.73
C ASP A 94 -13.26 -11.36 -25.15
N VAL A 95 -13.30 -11.24 -23.82
CA VAL A 95 -13.55 -9.96 -23.12
C VAL A 95 -12.50 -8.91 -23.50
N LYS A 96 -11.22 -9.29 -23.59
CA LYS A 96 -10.15 -8.42 -24.06
C LYS A 96 -10.44 -7.85 -25.45
N LYS A 97 -10.86 -8.68 -26.42
CA LYS A 97 -11.17 -8.21 -27.78
C LYS A 97 -12.31 -7.20 -27.77
N VAL A 98 -13.37 -7.45 -26.99
CA VAL A 98 -14.49 -6.52 -26.83
C VAL A 98 -14.02 -5.17 -26.26
N MET A 99 -13.10 -5.18 -25.30
CA MET A 99 -12.52 -3.94 -24.74
C MET A 99 -11.60 -3.22 -25.72
N GLN A 100 -10.85 -3.93 -26.55
CA GLN A 100 -9.98 -3.34 -27.57
C GLN A 100 -10.76 -2.54 -28.63
N GLU A 101 -12.01 -2.89 -28.91
CA GLU A 101 -12.88 -2.11 -29.81
C GLU A 101 -13.15 -0.69 -29.28
N SER A 102 -13.22 -0.51 -27.95
CA SER A 102 -13.44 0.78 -27.31
C SER A 102 -12.16 1.52 -26.95
N TYR A 103 -11.06 0.79 -26.73
CA TYR A 103 -9.79 1.33 -26.28
C TYR A 103 -8.62 0.85 -27.17
N PRO A 104 -8.61 1.19 -28.47
CA PRO A 104 -7.67 0.61 -29.44
C PRO A 104 -6.20 1.02 -29.24
N ARG A 105 -5.94 2.06 -28.45
CA ARG A 105 -4.58 2.54 -28.14
C ARG A 105 -4.14 2.21 -26.71
N THR A 106 -4.99 1.53 -25.95
CA THR A 106 -4.74 1.20 -24.55
C THR A 106 -4.13 -0.20 -24.46
N THR A 107 -3.14 -0.37 -23.59
CA THR A 107 -2.60 -1.70 -23.29
C THR A 107 -3.66 -2.52 -22.57
N ILE A 108 -4.03 -3.66 -23.17
CA ILE A 108 -5.00 -4.61 -22.60
C ILE A 108 -4.43 -6.02 -22.68
N ARG A 109 -4.41 -6.72 -21.54
CA ARG A 109 -3.93 -8.11 -21.44
C ARG A 109 -4.85 -8.96 -20.55
N GLY A 110 -4.89 -10.25 -20.83
CA GLY A 110 -5.38 -11.22 -19.85
C GLY A 110 -4.22 -11.57 -18.91
N ASP A 111 -4.48 -11.63 -17.60
CA ASP A 111 -3.49 -11.91 -16.58
C ASP A 111 -4.11 -12.73 -15.45
N GLY A 112 -3.78 -14.03 -15.39
CA GLY A 112 -4.26 -14.96 -14.38
C GLY A 112 -5.78 -15.13 -14.37
N GLN A 113 -6.47 -14.22 -13.69
CA GLN A 113 -7.91 -14.26 -13.42
C GLN A 113 -8.67 -13.04 -13.99
N VAL A 114 -7.95 -12.06 -14.55
CA VAL A 114 -8.49 -10.75 -14.92
C VAL A 114 -8.10 -10.33 -16.34
N VAL A 115 -8.86 -9.40 -16.91
CA VAL A 115 -8.43 -8.56 -18.02
C VAL A 115 -7.91 -7.24 -17.44
N VAL A 116 -6.61 -7.00 -17.55
CA VAL A 116 -5.96 -5.76 -17.13
C VAL A 116 -6.05 -4.73 -18.24
N ILE A 117 -6.53 -3.53 -17.90
CA ILE A 117 -6.63 -2.36 -18.80
C ILE A 117 -5.83 -1.21 -18.17
N GLU A 118 -4.79 -0.74 -18.85
CA GLU A 118 -3.87 0.27 -18.30
C GLU A 118 -4.27 1.69 -18.71
N PHE A 119 -4.80 2.48 -17.78
CA PHE A 119 -5.02 3.92 -17.98
C PHE A 119 -3.89 4.74 -17.33
N ASP A 120 -3.71 5.98 -17.78
CA ASP A 120 -2.60 6.85 -17.35
C ASP A 120 -2.49 7.03 -15.82
N LYS A 121 -3.61 7.00 -15.09
CA LYS A 121 -3.66 7.28 -13.64
C LYS A 121 -3.84 6.03 -12.77
N TYR A 122 -4.35 4.94 -13.33
CA TYR A 122 -4.69 3.72 -12.61
C TYR A 122 -4.93 2.58 -13.60
N ARG A 123 -4.74 1.33 -13.17
CA ARG A 123 -5.15 0.14 -13.91
C ARG A 123 -6.56 -0.27 -13.49
N VAL A 124 -7.28 -0.85 -14.44
CA VAL A 124 -8.51 -1.59 -14.16
C VAL A 124 -8.20 -3.08 -14.21
N GLU A 125 -8.58 -3.81 -13.16
CA GLU A 125 -8.65 -5.27 -13.17
C GLU A 125 -10.10 -5.70 -13.37
N LEU A 126 -10.44 -6.08 -14.59
CA LEU A 126 -11.78 -6.54 -14.93
C LEU A 126 -11.85 -8.06 -14.82
N VAL A 127 -12.58 -8.56 -13.82
CA VAL A 127 -12.91 -9.98 -13.64
C VAL A 127 -14.19 -10.28 -14.43
N PRO A 128 -14.16 -11.17 -15.43
CA PRO A 128 -15.38 -11.73 -16.00
C PRO A 128 -15.97 -12.72 -15.00
N GLY A 129 -17.10 -12.37 -14.39
CA GLY A 129 -17.74 -13.16 -13.34
C GLY A 129 -19.08 -13.74 -13.80
N PHE A 130 -19.57 -14.71 -13.04
CA PHE A 130 -20.92 -15.23 -13.17
C PHE A 130 -21.54 -15.24 -11.78
N LYS A 131 -22.54 -14.41 -11.55
CA LYS A 131 -23.18 -14.29 -10.25
C LYS A 131 -23.94 -15.58 -9.89
N GLN A 132 -23.77 -16.02 -8.66
CA GLN A 132 -24.39 -17.22 -8.11
C GLN A 132 -25.59 -16.84 -7.24
N ASN A 133 -26.45 -17.82 -6.93
CA ASN A 133 -27.67 -17.61 -6.13
C ASN A 133 -27.39 -17.09 -4.71
N ASP A 134 -26.24 -17.41 -4.14
CA ASP A 134 -25.81 -16.96 -2.81
C ASP A 134 -25.13 -15.56 -2.84
N GLY A 135 -25.08 -14.91 -4.00
CA GLY A 135 -24.44 -13.61 -4.19
C GLY A 135 -22.93 -13.67 -4.43
N SER A 136 -22.31 -14.85 -4.37
CA SER A 136 -20.92 -15.03 -4.81
C SER A 136 -20.80 -14.95 -6.33
N PHE A 137 -19.57 -14.87 -6.82
CA PHE A 137 -19.24 -14.89 -8.24
C PHE A 137 -18.33 -16.06 -8.53
N LYS A 138 -18.69 -16.85 -9.54
CA LYS A 138 -17.79 -17.78 -10.19
C LYS A 138 -16.93 -17.01 -11.20
N TYR A 139 -15.63 -17.24 -11.28
CA TYR A 139 -14.72 -16.49 -12.14
C TYR A 139 -13.59 -17.37 -12.71
N PRO A 140 -12.97 -16.99 -13.85
CA PRO A 140 -11.93 -17.76 -14.50
C PRO A 140 -10.60 -17.66 -13.75
N ASP A 141 -9.86 -18.76 -13.70
CA ASP A 141 -8.45 -18.81 -13.34
C ASP A 141 -7.71 -19.58 -14.44
N THR A 142 -6.69 -18.99 -15.04
CA THR A 142 -5.97 -19.55 -16.18
C THR A 142 -4.75 -20.40 -15.80
N HIS A 143 -4.39 -20.45 -14.52
CA HIS A 143 -3.29 -21.29 -14.04
C HIS A 143 -3.65 -22.79 -14.16
N ASP A 144 -2.62 -23.64 -14.27
CA ASP A 144 -2.74 -25.10 -14.26
C ASP A 144 -3.80 -25.66 -15.24
N SER A 145 -3.75 -25.19 -16.50
CA SER A 145 -4.70 -25.53 -17.60
C SER A 145 -6.13 -25.01 -17.44
N GLY A 146 -6.37 -24.18 -16.44
CA GLY A 146 -7.61 -23.44 -16.25
C GLY A 146 -8.57 -24.08 -15.25
N SER A 147 -9.20 -23.26 -14.41
CA SER A 147 -10.26 -23.69 -13.50
C SER A 147 -11.23 -22.55 -13.18
N TRP A 148 -12.44 -22.89 -12.73
CA TRP A 148 -13.38 -21.90 -12.20
C TRP A 148 -13.23 -21.78 -10.68
N LYS A 149 -13.08 -20.56 -10.19
CA LYS A 149 -12.98 -20.23 -8.76
C LYS A 149 -14.22 -19.46 -8.30
N TYR A 150 -14.33 -19.23 -6.99
CA TYR A 150 -15.42 -18.47 -6.39
C TYR A 150 -14.90 -17.35 -5.50
N THR A 151 -15.58 -16.21 -5.50
CA THR A 151 -15.32 -15.06 -4.63
C THR A 151 -16.63 -14.44 -4.16
N ASN A 152 -16.65 -13.83 -2.98
CA ASN A 152 -17.84 -13.12 -2.48
C ASN A 152 -17.45 -11.74 -1.94
N PRO A 153 -17.09 -10.78 -2.81
CA PRO A 153 -16.63 -9.47 -2.36
C PRO A 153 -17.77 -8.60 -1.80
N ILE A 154 -19.03 -8.86 -2.21
CA ILE A 154 -20.18 -8.03 -1.81
C ILE A 154 -20.45 -8.14 -0.31
N ILE A 155 -20.33 -9.33 0.28
CA ILE A 155 -20.51 -9.47 1.73
C ILE A 155 -19.36 -8.82 2.52
N GLU A 156 -18.14 -8.77 1.96
CA GLU A 156 -17.00 -8.07 2.59
C GLU A 156 -17.27 -6.56 2.62
N GLN A 157 -17.77 -6.00 1.51
CA GLN A 157 -18.17 -4.59 1.43
C GLN A 157 -19.27 -4.27 2.43
N LYS A 158 -20.27 -5.14 2.54
CA LYS A 158 -21.37 -5.00 3.49
C LYS A 158 -20.86 -4.99 4.93
N GLU A 159 -19.99 -5.92 5.31
CA GLU A 159 -19.43 -5.95 6.67
C GLU A 159 -18.53 -4.74 6.96
N CYS A 160 -17.76 -4.27 5.97
CA CYS A 160 -17.03 -3.01 6.05
C CYS A 160 -17.96 -1.84 6.37
N SER A 161 -19.03 -1.67 5.60
CA SER A 161 -20.00 -0.60 5.78
C SER A 161 -20.69 -0.68 7.15
N LEU A 162 -21.13 -1.86 7.56
CA LEU A 162 -21.79 -2.07 8.85
C LEU A 162 -20.85 -1.76 10.03
N CYS A 163 -19.58 -2.15 9.93
CA CYS A 163 -18.56 -1.81 10.91
C CYS A 163 -18.36 -0.29 10.97
N ASN A 164 -18.27 0.35 9.80
CA ASN A 164 -18.14 1.80 9.69
C ASN A 164 -19.30 2.55 10.35
N ASP A 165 -20.53 2.16 10.04
CA ASP A 165 -21.75 2.79 10.57
C ASP A 165 -21.82 2.66 12.10
N LYS A 166 -21.48 1.48 12.65
CA LYS A 166 -21.43 1.26 14.11
C LYS A 166 -20.35 2.07 14.81
N SER A 167 -19.25 2.35 14.11
CA SER A 167 -18.12 3.14 14.60
C SER A 167 -18.22 4.64 14.25
N TYR A 168 -19.34 5.09 13.67
CA TYR A 168 -19.52 6.48 13.21
C TYR A 168 -18.39 7.00 12.29
N GLY A 169 -17.85 6.14 11.42
CA GLY A 169 -16.78 6.51 10.46
C GLY A 169 -15.37 6.10 10.88
N VAL A 170 -15.15 5.85 12.17
CA VAL A 170 -13.80 5.61 12.73
C VAL A 170 -13.14 4.36 12.12
N TYR A 171 -13.92 3.32 11.77
CA TYR A 171 -13.38 2.12 11.13
C TYR A 171 -12.72 2.39 9.78
N TYR A 172 -13.35 3.19 8.90
CA TYR A 172 -12.74 3.52 7.62
C TYR A 172 -11.49 4.38 7.81
N ASP A 173 -11.51 5.34 8.73
CA ASP A 173 -10.32 6.12 9.06
C ASP A 173 -9.16 5.21 9.47
N PHE A 174 -9.40 4.22 10.33
CA PHE A 174 -8.34 3.29 10.75
C PHE A 174 -7.88 2.32 9.64
N CYS A 175 -8.77 1.90 8.74
CA CYS A 175 -8.36 1.18 7.53
C CYS A 175 -7.42 2.03 6.66
N HIS A 176 -7.75 3.32 6.47
CA HIS A 176 -6.93 4.25 5.69
C HIS A 176 -5.60 4.56 6.38
N ILE A 177 -5.61 4.81 7.69
CA ILE A 177 -4.42 5.04 8.52
C ILE A 177 -3.46 3.84 8.40
N MET A 178 -3.96 2.60 8.50
CA MET A 178 -3.12 1.40 8.38
C MET A 178 -2.54 1.20 6.98
N ARG A 179 -3.27 1.58 5.93
CA ARG A 179 -2.75 1.59 4.56
C ARG A 179 -1.69 2.67 4.35
N SER A 180 -1.89 3.86 4.93
CA SER A 180 -0.88 4.92 4.92
C SER A 180 0.38 4.52 5.70
N TRP A 181 0.21 3.86 6.85
CA TRP A 181 1.31 3.30 7.64
C TRP A 181 2.10 2.26 6.85
N LYS A 182 1.42 1.26 6.27
CA LYS A 182 2.03 0.27 5.37
C LYS A 182 2.84 0.94 4.27
N ASN A 183 2.21 1.89 3.58
CA ASN A 183 2.86 2.56 2.48
C ASN A 183 4.09 3.32 2.99
N THR A 184 3.99 4.08 4.07
CA THR A 184 5.08 4.87 4.67
C THR A 184 6.27 4.00 5.09
N ILE A 185 6.00 2.90 5.80
CA ILE A 185 7.03 2.02 6.35
C ILE A 185 7.66 1.12 5.26
N GLY A 186 6.95 0.85 4.16
CA GLY A 186 7.48 0.11 3.04
C GLY A 186 7.55 -1.40 3.29
N PHE A 187 6.40 -2.06 3.37
CA PHE A 187 6.35 -3.53 3.40
C PHE A 187 5.09 -4.07 2.73
N LYS A 188 5.17 -5.29 2.22
CA LYS A 188 4.03 -5.99 1.61
C LYS A 188 3.04 -6.39 2.69
N TRP A 189 1.81 -5.88 2.57
CA TRP A 189 0.68 -6.25 3.44
C TRP A 189 -0.62 -6.14 2.64
N GLY A 190 -1.38 -7.22 2.57
CA GLY A 190 -2.57 -7.32 1.71
C GLY A 190 -3.72 -6.46 2.22
N GLY A 191 -4.35 -5.67 1.35
CA GLY A 191 -5.42 -4.74 1.73
C GLY A 191 -6.61 -5.41 2.42
N LEU A 192 -7.08 -6.56 1.91
CA LEU A 192 -8.16 -7.31 2.56
C LEU A 192 -7.79 -7.80 3.97
N LEU A 193 -6.51 -8.14 4.20
CA LEU A 193 -6.04 -8.53 5.53
C LEU A 193 -6.01 -7.33 6.49
N ILE A 194 -5.59 -6.16 6.01
CA ILE A 194 -5.65 -4.91 6.80
C ILE A 194 -7.10 -4.68 7.24
N ASP A 195 -8.02 -4.63 6.28
CA ASP A 195 -9.44 -4.39 6.53
C ASP A 195 -9.99 -5.45 7.53
N THR A 196 -9.61 -6.72 7.37
CA THR A 196 -10.02 -7.83 8.27
C THR A 196 -9.48 -7.69 9.69
N LEU A 197 -8.20 -7.38 9.86
CA LEU A 197 -7.57 -7.25 11.18
C LEU A 197 -8.10 -6.03 11.93
N VAL A 198 -8.32 -4.91 11.23
CA VAL A 198 -8.98 -3.72 11.79
C VAL A 198 -10.41 -4.06 12.17
N TYR A 199 -11.18 -4.76 11.33
CA TYR A 199 -12.55 -5.19 11.64
C TYR A 199 -12.59 -6.05 12.91
N ASN A 200 -11.70 -7.04 13.02
CA ASN A 200 -11.63 -7.91 14.19
C ASN A 200 -11.27 -7.13 15.46
N PHE A 201 -10.37 -6.16 15.36
CA PHE A 201 -10.01 -5.27 16.46
C PHE A 201 -11.21 -4.39 16.88
N PHE A 202 -11.90 -3.76 15.93
CA PHE A 202 -13.08 -2.93 16.21
C PHE A 202 -14.21 -3.74 16.82
N LYS A 203 -14.52 -4.90 16.25
CA LYS A 203 -15.54 -5.82 16.77
C LYS A 203 -15.25 -6.27 18.20
N LYS A 204 -13.99 -6.49 18.56
CA LYS A 204 -13.57 -6.87 19.92
C LYS A 204 -13.73 -5.74 20.93
N ASN A 205 -13.74 -4.49 20.48
CA ASN A 205 -13.83 -3.29 21.32
C ASN A 205 -15.16 -2.55 21.12
N ASP A 206 -16.25 -3.30 20.93
CA ASP A 206 -17.62 -2.76 20.76
C ASP A 206 -17.71 -1.65 19.70
N TRP A 207 -16.98 -1.85 18.60
CA TRP A 207 -16.91 -0.95 17.44
C TRP A 207 -16.39 0.46 17.74
N PHE A 208 -15.84 0.68 18.94
CA PHE A 208 -15.51 2.02 19.42
C PHE A 208 -16.69 2.99 19.28
N ALA A 209 -17.92 2.51 19.53
CA ALA A 209 -19.13 3.32 19.39
C ALA A 209 -19.05 4.59 20.26
N GLY A 210 -19.31 5.75 19.64
CA GLY A 210 -19.24 7.05 20.29
C GLY A 210 -17.83 7.63 20.47
N LYS A 211 -16.80 6.99 19.91
CA LYS A 211 -15.44 7.53 19.84
C LYS A 211 -15.26 8.42 18.62
N ASP A 212 -14.33 9.37 18.71
CA ASP A 212 -14.02 10.32 17.64
C ASP A 212 -12.51 10.61 17.55
N SER A 213 -12.13 11.64 16.80
CA SER A 213 -10.74 12.05 16.55
C SER A 213 -9.94 12.33 17.83
N ASN A 214 -10.59 12.66 18.96
CA ASN A 214 -9.93 12.83 20.25
C ASN A 214 -9.40 11.50 20.82
N ASP A 215 -9.97 10.37 20.42
CA ASP A 215 -9.55 9.04 20.90
C ASP A 215 -8.52 8.37 19.98
N TYR A 216 -8.17 8.98 18.82
CA TYR A 216 -7.42 8.30 17.76
C TYR A 216 -6.00 7.90 18.18
N LEU A 217 -5.32 8.70 19.00
CA LEU A 217 -3.99 8.33 19.51
C LEU A 217 -4.06 7.02 20.30
N GLU A 218 -5.05 6.91 21.19
CA GLU A 218 -5.21 5.75 22.06
C GLU A 218 -5.68 4.51 21.27
N ILE A 219 -6.64 4.68 20.35
CA ILE A 219 -7.08 3.60 19.45
C ILE A 219 -5.90 3.10 18.60
N LEU A 220 -5.04 4.00 18.09
CA LEU A 220 -3.86 3.64 17.29
C LEU A 220 -2.82 2.85 18.10
N LYS A 221 -2.54 3.26 19.33
CA LYS A 221 -1.67 2.50 20.24
C LYS A 221 -2.22 1.09 20.48
N ASN A 222 -3.50 1.00 20.80
CA ASN A 222 -4.18 -0.27 21.08
C ASN A 222 -4.26 -1.17 19.84
N LEU A 223 -4.39 -0.58 18.65
CA LEU A 223 -4.33 -1.30 17.38
C LEU A 223 -2.93 -1.85 17.12
N PHE A 224 -1.87 -1.07 17.32
CA PHE A 224 -0.50 -1.58 17.19
C PHE A 224 -0.18 -2.64 18.24
N GLU A 225 -0.72 -2.50 19.46
CA GLU A 225 -0.64 -3.55 20.48
C GLU A 225 -1.33 -4.84 20.02
N TYR A 226 -2.54 -4.73 19.50
CA TYR A 226 -3.27 -5.86 18.94
C TYR A 226 -2.47 -6.52 17.82
N LEU A 227 -1.91 -5.75 16.88
CA LEU A 227 -1.15 -6.26 15.75
C LEU A 227 0.17 -6.91 16.16
N LYS A 228 0.93 -6.34 17.11
CA LYS A 228 2.21 -6.95 17.57
C LYS A 228 2.01 -8.29 18.30
N ASN A 229 0.80 -8.52 18.81
CA ASN A 229 0.45 -9.74 19.55
C ASN A 229 -0.16 -10.83 18.65
N GLN A 230 -0.25 -10.62 17.33
CA GLN A 230 -0.72 -11.66 16.41
C GLN A 230 0.32 -12.77 16.21
N ASP A 231 -0.17 -13.99 15.94
CA ASP A 231 0.68 -15.14 15.70
C ASP A 231 1.44 -15.01 14.36
N LYS A 232 2.78 -15.01 14.44
CA LYS A 232 3.67 -14.95 13.27
C LYS A 232 3.56 -16.20 12.39
N SER A 233 3.14 -17.33 12.94
CA SER A 233 3.04 -18.63 12.26
C SER A 233 1.66 -18.94 11.66
N HIS A 234 0.70 -18.01 11.78
CA HIS A 234 -0.67 -18.21 11.31
C HIS A 234 -0.72 -18.54 9.80
N ALA A 235 -1.22 -19.72 9.45
CA ALA A 235 -1.17 -20.20 8.06
C ALA A 235 -2.07 -19.41 7.09
N HIS A 236 -3.25 -19.02 7.55
CA HIS A 236 -4.23 -18.24 6.78
C HIS A 236 -5.16 -17.46 7.70
N TRP A 237 -5.68 -16.33 7.23
CA TRP A 237 -6.74 -15.58 7.92
C TRP A 237 -8.09 -15.83 7.26
N TYR A 238 -9.19 -15.57 7.97
CA TYR A 238 -10.53 -15.56 7.40
C TYR A 238 -10.95 -14.13 7.14
N ALA A 239 -11.23 -13.79 5.89
CA ALA A 239 -11.67 -12.45 5.50
C ALA A 239 -12.98 -12.07 6.17
N LEU A 240 -13.12 -10.80 6.56
CA LEU A 240 -14.37 -10.26 7.09
C LEU A 240 -15.54 -10.51 6.12
N GLY A 241 -16.67 -10.97 6.65
CA GLY A 241 -17.88 -11.27 5.87
C GLY A 241 -17.83 -12.57 5.07
N SER A 242 -16.94 -12.67 4.08
CA SER A 242 -16.90 -13.80 3.15
C SER A 242 -16.32 -15.07 3.76
N ASN A 243 -15.53 -14.94 4.83
CA ASN A 243 -14.72 -16.01 5.42
C ASN A 243 -13.82 -16.72 4.39
N GLN A 244 -13.50 -16.07 3.27
CA GLN A 244 -12.50 -16.61 2.35
C GLN A 244 -11.13 -16.64 3.03
N LYS A 245 -10.33 -17.65 2.70
CA LYS A 245 -9.00 -17.80 3.29
C LYS A 245 -8.01 -16.84 2.63
N ILE A 246 -7.32 -16.05 3.45
CA ILE A 246 -6.24 -15.16 3.04
C ILE A 246 -4.91 -15.81 3.39
N TYR A 247 -4.18 -16.26 2.37
CA TYR A 247 -2.87 -16.90 2.51
C TYR A 247 -1.72 -15.91 2.31
N GLY A 248 -0.49 -16.34 2.63
CA GLY A 248 0.73 -15.62 2.24
C GLY A 248 0.87 -14.24 2.88
N SER A 249 0.28 -14.05 4.05
CA SER A 249 0.15 -12.77 4.76
C SER A 249 1.45 -12.22 5.34
N ARG A 250 2.56 -12.99 5.29
CA ARG A 250 3.89 -12.63 5.81
C ARG A 250 3.78 -12.03 7.22
N ASN A 251 3.10 -12.75 8.11
CA ASN A 251 2.70 -12.24 9.42
C ASN A 251 3.89 -11.72 10.23
N GLU A 252 5.06 -12.37 10.08
CA GLU A 252 6.29 -11.97 10.74
C GLU A 252 6.67 -10.50 10.47
N LYS A 253 6.41 -10.00 9.26
CA LYS A 253 6.78 -8.62 8.88
C LYS A 253 5.88 -7.61 9.55
N PHE A 254 4.56 -7.69 9.37
CA PHE A 254 3.66 -6.70 9.96
C PHE A 254 3.70 -6.74 11.49
N VAL A 255 3.84 -7.93 12.10
CA VAL A 255 3.96 -8.07 13.56
C VAL A 255 5.21 -7.36 14.09
N VAL A 256 6.37 -7.57 13.46
CA VAL A 256 7.62 -6.89 13.88
C VAL A 256 7.56 -5.38 13.64
N LYS A 257 6.94 -4.93 12.54
CA LYS A 257 6.77 -3.49 12.27
C LYS A 257 5.78 -2.86 13.27
N ALA A 258 4.69 -3.55 13.62
CA ALA A 258 3.73 -3.10 14.63
C ALA A 258 4.37 -3.04 16.03
N GLU A 259 5.24 -3.99 16.38
CA GLU A 259 5.98 -3.95 17.65
C GLU A 259 6.85 -2.70 17.76
N LYS A 260 7.52 -2.30 16.68
CA LYS A 260 8.31 -1.06 16.63
C LYS A 260 7.43 0.18 16.77
N ALA A 261 6.34 0.24 16.00
CA ALA A 261 5.39 1.36 16.08
C ALA A 261 4.77 1.49 17.47
N TYR A 262 4.41 0.37 18.11
CA TYR A 262 3.92 0.37 19.50
C TYR A 262 4.97 0.91 20.47
N LYS A 263 6.23 0.46 20.39
CA LYS A 263 7.32 0.98 21.25
C LYS A 263 7.56 2.48 21.07
N GLU A 264 7.38 2.98 19.85
CA GLU A 264 7.50 4.42 19.57
C GLU A 264 6.34 5.23 20.18
N LEU A 265 5.13 4.65 20.29
CA LEU A 265 3.93 5.35 20.74
C LEU A 265 3.52 5.08 22.19
N GLN A 266 3.88 3.95 22.80
CA GLN A 266 3.33 3.48 24.08
C GLN A 266 3.43 4.56 25.18
N ASP A 267 4.56 5.27 25.23
CA ASP A 267 4.87 6.28 26.25
C ASP A 267 4.54 7.73 25.80
N ILE A 268 4.08 7.93 24.55
CA ILE A 268 3.76 9.25 23.99
C ILE A 268 2.38 9.72 24.43
N THR A 269 2.26 10.97 24.84
CA THR A 269 1.02 11.64 25.22
C THR A 269 0.74 12.83 24.31
N GLU A 270 -0.48 13.37 24.33
CA GLU A 270 -0.82 14.57 23.55
C GLU A 270 0.01 15.81 23.94
N ALA A 271 0.58 15.83 25.15
CA ALA A 271 1.45 16.90 25.62
C ALA A 271 2.89 16.82 25.07
N ASP A 272 3.27 15.71 24.43
CA ASP A 272 4.61 15.51 23.91
C ASP A 272 4.86 16.37 22.67
N LYS A 273 5.86 17.25 22.76
CA LYS A 273 6.25 18.15 21.64
C LYS A 273 6.67 17.43 20.37
N LYS A 274 7.02 16.14 20.46
CA LYS A 274 7.47 15.31 19.34
C LYS A 274 6.37 14.42 18.74
N ILE A 275 5.14 14.48 19.26
CA ILE A 275 4.08 13.55 18.85
C ILE A 275 3.83 13.58 17.34
N ASN A 276 3.72 14.76 16.73
CA ASN A 276 3.53 14.87 15.29
C ASN A 276 4.74 14.38 14.50
N ASP A 277 5.97 14.53 15.00
CA ASP A 277 7.16 13.99 14.32
C ASP A 277 7.12 12.46 14.29
N VAL A 278 6.71 11.83 15.40
CA VAL A 278 6.56 10.38 15.51
C VAL A 278 5.40 9.87 14.66
N LEU A 279 4.24 10.53 14.73
CA LEU A 279 3.09 10.18 13.89
C LEU A 279 3.41 10.37 12.41
N ARG A 280 4.16 11.40 12.04
CA ARG A 280 4.60 11.63 10.65
C ARG A 280 5.63 10.60 10.18
N SER A 281 6.51 10.10 11.06
CA SER A 281 7.43 9.01 10.69
C SER A 281 6.73 7.67 10.52
N LEU A 282 5.62 7.45 11.25
CA LEU A 282 4.82 6.23 11.14
C LEU A 282 3.81 6.30 9.99
N LEU A 283 3.04 7.37 9.91
CA LEU A 283 1.85 7.50 9.04
C LEU A 283 2.14 8.22 7.73
N GLY A 284 3.29 8.91 7.64
CA GLY A 284 3.78 9.55 6.44
C GLY A 284 3.67 11.08 6.47
N LYS A 285 4.27 11.72 5.47
CA LYS A 285 4.43 13.18 5.42
C LYS A 285 3.13 13.99 5.42
N ARG A 286 2.01 13.36 5.09
CA ARG A 286 0.67 13.97 5.06
C ARG A 286 0.16 14.26 6.48
N PHE A 287 0.70 13.58 7.49
CA PHE A 287 0.41 13.93 8.87
C PHE A 287 0.95 15.34 9.17
N PRO A 288 0.13 16.25 9.75
CA PRO A 288 0.53 17.64 9.96
C PRO A 288 1.83 17.78 10.75
N LYS A 289 2.71 18.68 10.30
CA LYS A 289 3.90 19.07 11.06
C LYS A 289 3.51 20.19 12.03
N ILE A 290 3.95 20.11 13.28
CA ILE A 290 3.85 21.26 14.19
C ILE A 290 4.72 22.39 13.60
N LYS A 291 4.11 23.53 13.31
CA LYS A 291 4.83 24.73 12.87
C LYS A 291 5.57 25.31 14.08
N ASP A 292 6.84 25.00 14.22
CA ASP A 292 7.69 25.70 15.17
C ASP A 292 7.93 27.14 14.70
N ARG A 293 7.76 28.13 15.58
CA ARG A 293 8.00 29.56 15.30
C ARG A 293 9.49 29.91 15.20
N SER A 294 10.39 28.94 15.40
CA SER A 294 11.85 29.11 15.31
C SER A 294 12.38 28.65 13.95
N ALA A 295 12.79 29.62 13.14
CA ALA A 295 13.54 29.52 11.89
C ALA A 295 12.96 28.58 10.81
N GLU A 296 12.26 29.18 9.84
CA GLU A 296 12.06 28.61 8.51
C GLU A 296 13.41 28.42 7.83
N PHE A 297 14.11 27.33 8.15
CA PHE A 297 15.16 26.85 7.28
C PHE A 297 14.51 26.31 6.01
N SER A 298 14.87 26.87 4.86
CA SER A 298 14.51 26.34 3.55
C SER A 298 15.03 24.90 3.45
N THR A 299 14.13 23.92 3.57
CA THR A 299 14.48 22.51 3.39
C THR A 299 14.35 22.18 1.91
N THR A 300 15.43 21.73 1.27
CA THR A 300 15.41 21.18 -0.09
C THR A 300 15.03 19.70 -0.12
N GLU A 301 14.48 19.17 0.98
CA GLU A 301 14.08 17.78 1.10
C GLU A 301 12.90 17.49 0.17
N GLN A 302 13.04 16.42 -0.62
CA GLN A 302 12.01 15.90 -1.51
C GLN A 302 11.45 14.62 -0.93
N PHE A 303 10.16 14.37 -1.15
CA PHE A 303 9.47 13.16 -0.72
C PHE A 303 8.88 12.47 -1.94
N ILE A 304 9.01 11.15 -2.03
CA ILE A 304 8.55 10.38 -3.20
C ILE A 304 7.07 10.63 -3.52
N GLU A 305 6.25 10.83 -2.48
CA GLU A 305 4.82 11.09 -2.59
C GLU A 305 4.48 12.45 -3.23
N ASP A 306 5.46 13.34 -3.46
CA ASP A 306 5.27 14.59 -4.22
C ASP A 306 5.41 14.38 -5.73
N PHE A 307 6.02 13.26 -6.15
CA PHE A 307 6.39 13.02 -7.54
C PHE A 307 5.56 11.91 -8.16
N VAL A 308 5.21 10.88 -7.38
CA VAL A 308 4.50 9.70 -7.85
C VAL A 308 3.48 9.19 -6.82
N PRO A 309 2.41 8.51 -7.25
CA PRO A 309 1.59 7.70 -6.36
C PRO A 309 2.45 6.67 -5.63
N VAL A 310 2.07 6.35 -4.38
CA VAL A 310 2.72 5.30 -3.60
C VAL A 310 1.70 4.26 -3.20
N ASP A 311 1.91 3.05 -3.68
CA ASP A 311 1.11 1.86 -3.37
C ASP A 311 2.05 0.68 -3.20
N ILE A 312 2.44 0.39 -1.96
CA ILE A 312 3.47 -0.61 -1.69
C ILE A 312 2.89 -2.01 -1.89
N ARG A 313 3.39 -2.74 -2.88
CA ARG A 313 2.95 -4.09 -3.26
C ARG A 313 3.98 -5.16 -2.92
N TYR A 314 5.24 -4.75 -2.83
CA TYR A 314 6.38 -5.64 -2.65
C TYR A 314 7.24 -5.22 -1.47
N ASP A 315 7.95 -6.19 -0.93
CA ASP A 315 9.00 -5.94 0.03
C ASP A 315 10.28 -5.50 -0.69
N LEU A 316 10.99 -4.55 -0.10
CA LEU A 316 12.34 -4.17 -0.46
C LEU A 316 13.21 -4.26 0.80
N GLU A 317 14.41 -4.80 0.65
CA GLU A 317 15.45 -4.72 1.69
C GLU A 317 16.71 -4.12 1.07
N ILE A 318 17.12 -2.96 1.55
CA ILE A 318 18.44 -2.39 1.27
C ILE A 318 19.40 -2.71 2.41
N ASP A 319 20.68 -2.83 2.12
CA ASP A 319 21.73 -2.90 3.16
C ASP A 319 22.93 -2.09 2.67
N CYS A 320 23.94 -1.93 3.54
CA CYS A 320 25.11 -1.14 3.25
C CYS A 320 26.38 -1.90 3.62
N LEU A 321 27.33 -1.96 2.68
CA LEU A 321 28.68 -2.41 2.95
C LEU A 321 29.50 -1.22 3.46
N VAL A 322 29.96 -1.32 4.71
CA VAL A 322 30.82 -0.33 5.36
C VAL A 322 32.27 -0.76 5.19
N THR A 323 33.10 0.14 4.68
CA THR A 323 34.53 -0.09 4.42
C THR A 323 35.40 1.04 4.97
N GLN A 324 36.62 0.70 5.37
CA GLN A 324 37.69 1.64 5.69
C GLN A 324 39.03 0.94 5.49
N ASP A 325 40.02 1.64 4.96
CA ASP A 325 41.36 1.10 4.76
C ASP A 325 41.95 0.56 6.06
N GLY A 326 42.49 -0.67 6.00
CA GLY A 326 43.03 -1.36 7.17
C GLY A 326 42.00 -2.04 8.08
N TRP A 327 40.70 -1.95 7.79
CA TRP A 327 39.63 -2.57 8.60
C TRP A 327 38.82 -3.58 7.79
N ARG A 328 38.35 -4.64 8.47
CA ARG A 328 37.47 -5.64 7.84
C ARG A 328 36.12 -5.01 7.49
N PRO A 329 35.64 -5.15 6.23
CA PRO A 329 34.30 -4.70 5.86
C PRO A 329 33.19 -5.39 6.65
N PHE A 330 32.10 -4.68 6.91
CA PHE A 330 30.92 -5.23 7.59
C PHE A 330 29.61 -4.67 7.03
N LYS A 331 28.49 -5.32 7.35
CA LYS A 331 27.15 -4.90 6.94
C LYS A 331 26.53 -3.95 7.97
N LEU A 332 25.97 -2.85 7.51
CA LEU A 332 25.41 -1.81 8.37
C LEU A 332 24.23 -2.33 9.19
N ARG A 333 23.25 -3.02 8.58
CA ARG A 333 22.10 -3.52 9.34
C ARG A 333 22.50 -4.44 10.50
N LYS A 334 23.51 -5.30 10.28
CA LYS A 334 24.05 -6.18 11.32
C LYS A 334 24.75 -5.38 12.43
N PHE A 335 25.51 -4.35 12.06
CA PHE A 335 26.18 -3.48 13.02
C PHE A 335 25.19 -2.71 13.92
N LEU A 336 24.09 -2.22 13.32
CA LEU A 336 23.06 -1.47 14.04
C LEU A 336 22.29 -2.29 15.07
N GLN A 337 22.27 -3.62 14.96
CA GLN A 337 21.67 -4.48 16.00
C GLN A 337 22.34 -4.34 17.37
N ASN A 338 23.59 -3.84 17.40
CA ASN A 338 24.32 -3.59 18.63
C ASN A 338 24.10 -2.17 19.19
N ASN A 339 23.22 -1.35 18.60
CA ASN A 339 22.99 0.05 18.97
C ASN A 339 24.27 0.91 19.00
N THR A 340 25.18 0.65 18.05
CA THR A 340 26.47 1.35 17.95
C THR A 340 26.47 2.42 16.85
N LEU A 341 27.25 3.49 17.07
CA LEU A 341 27.39 4.59 16.12
C LEU A 341 28.55 4.34 15.16
N LEU A 342 28.40 4.74 13.90
CA LEU A 342 29.50 4.75 12.95
C LEU A 342 30.46 5.90 13.27
N ARG A 343 31.76 5.58 13.22
CA ARG A 343 32.83 6.58 13.25
C ARG A 343 32.98 7.27 11.89
N HIS A 344 33.73 8.36 11.87
CA HIS A 344 34.05 9.08 10.64
C HIS A 344 34.95 8.27 9.68
N LYS A 345 35.08 8.78 8.45
CA LYS A 345 36.00 8.28 7.40
C LYS A 345 35.70 6.84 6.96
N LYS A 346 34.44 6.43 7.00
CA LYS A 346 33.96 5.20 6.39
C LYS A 346 33.39 5.49 5.01
N LYS A 347 33.63 4.59 4.06
CA LYS A 347 32.90 4.54 2.80
C LYS A 347 31.71 3.60 2.95
N LEU A 348 30.54 4.11 2.61
CA LEU A 348 29.25 3.42 2.68
C LEU A 348 28.80 3.10 1.26
N THR A 349 28.59 1.82 0.95
CA THR A 349 28.01 1.40 -0.34
C THR A 349 26.68 0.72 -0.07
N PHE A 350 25.60 1.47 -0.24
CA PHE A 350 24.22 0.98 -0.17
C PHE A 350 23.91 0.15 -1.40
N PHE A 351 23.12 -0.90 -1.23
CA PHE A 351 22.70 -1.79 -2.30
C PHE A 351 21.35 -2.42 -1.97
N ILE A 352 20.58 -2.76 -3.01
CA ILE A 352 19.39 -3.61 -2.87
C ILE A 352 19.86 -5.01 -2.52
N LYS A 353 19.53 -5.46 -1.31
CA LYS A 353 19.87 -6.79 -0.80
C LYS A 353 18.86 -7.83 -1.29
N ASP A 354 17.57 -7.50 -1.21
CA ASP A 354 16.49 -8.40 -1.63
C ASP A 354 15.23 -7.60 -2.02
N THR A 355 14.39 -8.19 -2.86
CA THR A 355 13.04 -7.68 -3.14
C THR A 355 12.09 -8.82 -3.49
N SER A 356 10.83 -8.70 -3.06
CA SER A 356 9.77 -9.63 -3.47
C SER A 356 9.09 -9.24 -4.77
N ASN A 357 9.57 -8.21 -5.46
CA ASN A 357 9.04 -7.83 -6.77
C ASN A 357 9.46 -8.86 -7.82
N PRO A 358 8.52 -9.54 -8.51
CA PRO A 358 8.86 -10.50 -9.55
C PRO A 358 9.36 -9.84 -10.84
N SER A 359 9.02 -8.58 -11.09
CA SER A 359 9.52 -7.83 -12.24
C SER A 359 11.01 -7.54 -12.08
N GLN A 360 11.73 -7.42 -13.20
CA GLN A 360 13.05 -6.79 -13.24
C GLN A 360 13.02 -5.44 -13.96
N ASP A 361 11.85 -5.04 -14.44
CA ASP A 361 11.63 -3.80 -15.17
C ASP A 361 10.99 -2.78 -14.22
N TYR A 362 11.84 -2.07 -13.49
CA TYR A 362 11.45 -1.01 -12.57
C TYR A 362 12.53 0.07 -12.53
N ASP A 363 12.13 1.31 -12.30
CA ASP A 363 13.06 2.40 -12.01
C ASP A 363 13.56 2.32 -10.56
N ILE A 364 14.81 2.72 -10.33
CA ILE A 364 15.43 2.75 -9.00
C ILE A 364 15.79 4.18 -8.64
N TRP A 365 15.10 4.69 -7.62
CA TRP A 365 15.37 6.02 -7.08
C TRP A 365 15.98 5.90 -5.68
N TRP A 366 16.95 6.75 -5.38
CA TRP A 366 17.57 6.84 -4.06
C TRP A 366 17.29 8.19 -3.42
N LYS A 367 17.29 8.22 -2.09
CA LYS A 367 17.34 9.47 -1.31
C LYS A 367 18.38 9.32 -0.23
N VAL A 368 19.19 10.37 -0.09
CA VAL A 368 20.18 10.47 0.99
C VAL A 368 19.87 11.75 1.73
N ARG A 369 19.49 11.63 3.00
CA ARG A 369 19.14 12.78 3.82
C ARG A 369 20.21 13.05 4.85
N ASN A 370 20.66 14.30 4.86
CA ASN A 370 21.52 14.89 5.88
C ASN A 370 20.79 16.08 6.50
N VAL A 371 20.61 16.05 7.81
CA VAL A 371 20.11 17.21 8.58
C VAL A 371 20.90 17.39 9.87
N GLY A 372 20.58 18.45 10.61
CA GLY A 372 21.20 18.79 11.88
C GLY A 372 22.19 19.93 11.77
N GLU A 373 22.59 20.45 12.94
CA GLU A 373 23.45 21.63 13.08
C GLU A 373 24.73 21.55 12.23
N VAL A 374 25.46 20.42 12.30
CA VAL A 374 26.71 20.25 11.55
C VAL A 374 26.48 20.19 10.03
N ALA A 375 25.33 19.67 9.57
CA ALA A 375 24.98 19.69 8.15
C ALA A 375 24.71 21.13 7.67
N ILE A 376 24.07 21.95 8.52
CA ILE A 376 23.75 23.36 8.23
C ILE A 376 25.05 24.17 8.19
N GLU A 377 25.88 24.08 9.23
CA GLU A 377 27.18 24.77 9.32
C GLU A 377 28.07 24.49 8.09
N ARG A 378 28.05 23.25 7.60
CA ARG A 378 28.85 22.83 6.45
C ARG A 378 28.17 23.03 5.09
N SER A 379 26.94 23.56 5.06
CA SER A 379 26.13 23.63 3.83
C SER A 379 25.98 22.28 3.11
N MET A 380 25.86 21.20 3.89
CA MET A 380 25.75 19.80 3.41
C MET A 380 24.37 19.19 3.71
N THR A 381 23.36 20.02 3.90
CA THR A 381 21.96 19.56 3.99
C THR A 381 21.55 18.91 2.67
N ARG A 382 20.96 17.72 2.75
CA ARG A 382 20.52 16.92 1.60
C ARG A 382 19.17 16.30 1.89
N GLY A 383 18.44 15.99 0.82
CA GLY A 383 17.19 15.23 0.89
C GLY A 383 16.49 15.10 -0.46
N GLN A 384 17.18 15.44 -1.55
CA GLN A 384 16.67 15.34 -2.91
C GLN A 384 16.62 13.88 -3.37
N LEU A 385 15.70 13.58 -4.28
CA LEU A 385 15.59 12.29 -4.95
C LEU A 385 16.63 12.19 -6.06
N ILE A 386 17.25 11.03 -6.18
CA ILE A 386 18.27 10.71 -7.18
C ILE A 386 17.70 9.59 -8.06
N ARG A 387 17.38 9.92 -9.32
CA ARG A 387 16.87 8.98 -10.32
C ARG A 387 18.02 8.30 -11.04
N SER A 388 18.68 7.37 -10.35
CA SER A 388 19.92 6.76 -10.85
C SER A 388 19.69 5.52 -11.71
N ASN A 389 18.61 4.76 -11.46
CA ASN A 389 18.43 3.40 -11.96
C ASN A 389 19.59 2.43 -11.62
N GLU A 390 20.46 2.84 -10.68
CA GLU A 390 21.56 2.05 -10.18
C GLU A 390 21.12 1.22 -8.97
N LYS A 391 21.55 -0.04 -8.93
CA LYS A 391 21.29 -0.92 -7.78
C LYS A 391 22.12 -0.57 -6.54
N LYS A 392 22.99 0.45 -6.64
CA LYS A 392 23.91 0.86 -5.58
C LYS A 392 23.98 2.39 -5.47
N GLN A 393 24.16 2.87 -4.24
CA GLN A 393 24.41 4.28 -3.93
C GLN A 393 25.61 4.38 -2.98
N VAL A 394 26.55 5.29 -3.26
CA VAL A 394 27.77 5.46 -2.47
C VAL A 394 27.71 6.74 -1.65
N GLU A 395 28.06 6.66 -0.38
CA GLU A 395 28.11 7.78 0.56
C GLU A 395 29.30 7.65 1.52
N HIS A 396 29.54 8.67 2.35
CA HIS A 396 30.67 8.73 3.27
C HIS A 396 30.28 9.29 4.65
N THR A 397 30.89 8.77 5.72
CA THR A 397 30.67 9.28 7.09
C THR A 397 31.56 10.49 7.38
N ASN A 398 31.13 11.67 6.93
CA ASN A 398 31.93 12.90 6.99
C ASN A 398 31.68 13.76 8.24
N PHE A 399 30.50 13.64 8.85
CA PHE A 399 30.11 14.40 10.03
C PHE A 399 29.00 13.70 10.81
N ARG A 400 28.92 13.99 12.11
CA ARG A 400 27.84 13.55 12.99
C ARG A 400 26.49 14.16 12.58
N GLY A 401 25.42 13.42 12.77
CA GLY A 401 24.06 13.95 12.66
C GLY A 401 23.05 12.90 12.21
N PRO A 402 21.75 13.24 12.23
CA PRO A 402 20.72 12.38 11.68
C PRO A 402 20.92 12.20 10.17
N HIS A 403 21.23 10.96 9.78
CA HIS A 403 21.41 10.56 8.40
C HIS A 403 20.60 9.30 8.13
N TYR A 404 19.94 9.27 6.98
CA TYR A 404 19.31 8.05 6.50
C TYR A 404 19.39 7.97 4.98
N VAL A 405 19.31 6.73 4.48
CA VAL A 405 19.20 6.43 3.06
C VAL A 405 17.92 5.67 2.80
N GLU A 406 17.21 6.06 1.73
CA GLU A 406 16.03 5.37 1.22
C GLU A 406 16.26 4.93 -0.22
N CYS A 407 15.62 3.83 -0.58
CA CYS A 407 15.52 3.33 -1.94
C CYS A 407 14.04 3.11 -2.27
N TYR A 408 13.67 3.40 -3.52
CA TYR A 408 12.34 3.21 -4.05
C TYR A 408 12.42 2.44 -5.37
N LEU A 409 11.52 1.48 -5.54
CA LEU A 409 11.29 0.80 -6.82
C LEU A 409 9.99 1.34 -7.42
N LEU A 410 10.04 1.78 -8.67
CA LEU A 410 8.87 2.29 -9.38
C LEU A 410 8.52 1.42 -10.59
N GLU A 411 7.24 1.11 -10.72
CA GLU A 411 6.66 0.41 -11.88
C GLU A 411 5.53 1.26 -12.45
N ASP A 412 5.51 1.48 -13.75
CA ASP A 412 4.48 2.26 -14.44
C ASP A 412 4.21 3.63 -13.78
N GLY A 413 5.27 4.27 -13.29
CA GLY A 413 5.19 5.57 -12.61
C GLY A 413 4.62 5.53 -11.18
N ILE A 414 4.48 4.36 -10.56
CA ILE A 414 4.00 4.16 -9.19
C ILE A 414 5.13 3.59 -8.32
N CYS A 415 5.33 4.14 -7.12
CA CYS A 415 6.25 3.55 -6.15
C CYS A 415 5.64 2.29 -5.52
N VAL A 416 6.16 1.12 -5.89
CA VAL A 416 5.63 -0.20 -5.49
C VAL A 416 6.41 -0.88 -4.36
N ALA A 417 7.61 -0.40 -4.06
CA ALA A 417 8.40 -0.85 -2.93
C ALA A 417 9.33 0.25 -2.43
N ARG A 418 9.55 0.31 -1.12
CA ARG A 418 10.55 1.20 -0.52
C ARG A 418 11.17 0.57 0.71
N ASP A 419 12.38 1.00 1.03
CA ASP A 419 13.04 0.65 2.29
C ASP A 419 13.97 1.78 2.74
N ARG A 420 14.23 1.82 4.03
CA ARG A 420 15.01 2.84 4.72
C ARG A 420 16.03 2.21 5.64
N ILE A 421 17.21 2.82 5.68
CA ILE A 421 18.25 2.49 6.64
C ILE A 421 18.75 3.78 7.31
N GLU A 422 18.67 3.81 8.63
CA GLU A 422 19.29 4.85 9.44
C GLU A 422 20.80 4.66 9.43
N VAL A 423 21.54 5.77 9.43
CA VAL A 423 23.01 5.80 9.41
C VAL A 423 23.46 6.68 10.57
N PRO A 424 23.42 6.18 11.80
CA PRO A 424 23.79 6.96 12.97
C PRO A 424 25.32 7.15 12.98
N ILE A 425 25.77 8.40 12.83
CA ILE A 425 27.18 8.79 12.86
C ILE A 425 27.48 9.49 14.18
N GLY A 426 28.44 8.94 14.93
CA GLY A 426 28.86 9.47 16.23
C GLY A 426 29.87 10.60 16.13
N ASN A 427 30.32 11.08 17.29
CA ASN A 427 31.50 11.93 17.36
C ASN A 427 32.74 11.06 17.11
N GLU A 428 33.55 11.48 16.12
CA GLU A 428 34.87 10.94 15.71
C GLU A 428 35.01 9.41 15.58
#